data_AF-A0A922TNT2-F1
#
_entry.id   AF-A0A922TNT2-F1
#
_cell.length_a   1.000
_cell.length_b   1.000
_cell.length_c   1.000
_cell.angle_alpha   90.00
_cell.angle_beta   90.00
_cell.angle_gamma   90.00
#
_symmetry.space_group_name_H-M   'P 1'
#
loop_
_entity.id
_entity.type
_entity.pdbx_description
1 polymer ?
#
loop_
_entity_poly.entity_id
_entity_poly.type
_entity_poly.pdbx_seq_one_letter_code
_entity_poly.pdbx_strand_id
1 'polypeptide(L)' 'MDGENKKVALALKVATLYYRDGFNQQEIASELNISRATVSRLLQYGRDQGLVITPWRHSTSFRGT' A
#
# COMPACT_ATOMS: atom_id res chain seq x y z
N MET A 1 8.46 23.05 5.60
CA MET A 1 8.84 21.67 6.00
C MET A 1 7.59 20.78 6.06
N ASP A 2 6.63 20.94 5.13
CA ASP A 2 5.22 20.53 5.34
C ASP A 2 4.75 19.45 4.35
N GLY A 3 5.51 19.23 3.28
CA GLY A 3 5.17 18.28 2.22
C GLY A 3 5.39 16.81 2.59
N GLU A 4 6.34 16.54 3.51
CA GLU A 4 6.69 15.18 3.93
C GLU A 4 5.59 14.59 4.83
N ASN A 5 5.14 15.33 5.85
CA ASN A 5 4.04 14.90 6.72
C ASN A 5 2.75 14.60 5.96
N LYS A 6 2.44 15.37 4.91
CA LYS A 6 1.24 15.13 4.07
C LYS A 6 1.33 13.79 3.34
N LYS A 7 2.51 13.42 2.82
CA LYS A 7 2.72 12.12 2.16
C LYS A 7 2.59 10.96 3.14
N VAL A 8 3.17 11.10 4.34
CA VAL A 8 3.06 10.10 5.41
C VAL A 8 1.60 9.89 5.83
N ALA A 9 0.86 10.97 6.07
CA ALA A 9 -0.56 10.90 6.42
C ALA A 9 -1.39 10.21 5.33
N LEU A 10 -1.11 10.52 4.05
CA LEU A 10 -1.81 9.90 2.92
C LEU A 10 -1.46 8.40 2.79
N ALA A 11 -0.19 8.03 2.99
CA ALA A 11 0.24 6.64 2.97
C ALA A 11 -0.39 5.81 4.09
N LEU A 12 -0.49 6.38 5.30
CA LEU A 12 -1.19 5.76 6.43
C LEU A 12 -2.67 5.55 6.14
N LYS A 13 -3.33 6.54 5.53
CA LYS A 13 -4.75 6.42 5.17
C LYS A 13 -4.98 5.34 4.11
N VAL A 14 -4.16 5.31 3.07
CA VAL A 14 -4.17 4.26 2.04
C VAL A 14 -3.93 2.87 2.65
N ALA A 15 -2.94 2.75 3.53
CA ALA A 15 -2.64 1.49 4.22
C ALA A 15 -3.82 1.04 5.11
N THR A 16 -4.45 1.97 5.81
CA THR A 16 -5.61 1.67 6.66
C THR A 16 -6.76 1.11 5.82
N LEU A 17 -7.12 1.78 4.72
CA LEU A 17 -8.17 1.31 3.81
C LEU A 17 -7.85 -0.07 3.22
N TYR A 18 -6.60 -0.30 2.84
CA TYR A 18 -6.17 -1.54 2.22
C TYR A 18 -6.12 -2.73 3.20
N TYR A 19 -5.54 -2.56 4.39
CA TYR A 19 -5.32 -3.66 5.33
C TYR A 19 -6.42 -3.80 6.39
N ARG A 20 -7.02 -2.69 6.83
CA ARG A 20 -8.09 -2.70 7.84
C ARG A 20 -9.45 -2.87 7.20
N ASP A 21 -9.76 -2.03 6.23
CA ASP A 21 -11.10 -1.97 5.62
C ASP A 21 -11.23 -2.94 4.42
N GLY A 22 -10.13 -3.55 3.97
CA GLY A 22 -10.11 -4.57 2.92
C GLY A 22 -10.33 -4.03 1.50
N PHE A 23 -10.21 -2.72 1.31
CA PHE A 23 -10.44 -2.08 0.01
C PHE A 23 -9.36 -2.49 -0.99
N ASN A 24 -9.75 -2.63 -2.25
CA ASN A 24 -8.79 -2.87 -3.32
C ASN A 24 -8.15 -1.55 -3.82
N GLN A 25 -7.02 -1.64 -4.54
CA GLN A 25 -6.28 -0.46 -5.00
C GLN A 25 -7.06 0.47 -5.95
N GLN A 26 -8.07 -0.05 -6.66
CA GLN A 26 -8.93 0.77 -7.54
C GLN A 26 -9.98 1.52 -6.72
N GLU A 27 -10.56 0.87 -5.71
CA GLU A 27 -11.51 1.52 -4.80
C GLU A 27 -10.84 2.65 -4.03
N ILE A 28 -9.63 2.41 -3.51
CA ILE A 28 -8.83 3.43 -2.81
C ILE A 28 -8.46 4.59 -3.76
N ALA A 29 -8.12 4.28 -5.01
CA ALA A 29 -7.83 5.28 -6.03
C ALA A 29 -9.03 6.19 -6.28
N SER A 30 -10.23 5.61 -6.41
CA SER A 30 -11.48 6.36 -6.57
C SER A 30 -11.85 7.14 -5.32
N GLU A 31 -11.73 6.56 -4.13
CA GLU A 31 -12.09 7.21 -2.86
C GLU A 31 -11.21 8.44 -2.58
N LEU A 32 -9.91 8.30 -2.80
CA LEU A 32 -8.92 9.36 -2.53
C LEU A 32 -8.68 10.28 -3.73
N ASN A 33 -9.38 10.04 -4.85
CA ASN A 33 -9.23 10.77 -6.11
C ASN A 33 -7.77 10.84 -6.60
N ILE A 34 -7.05 9.72 -6.49
CA ILE A 34 -5.65 9.58 -6.92
C ILE A 34 -5.50 8.42 -7.89
N SER A 35 -4.46 8.45 -8.72
CA SER A 35 -4.19 7.34 -9.64
C SER A 35 -3.84 6.05 -8.87
N ARG A 36 -4.23 4.90 -9.43
CA ARG A 36 -3.85 3.56 -8.93
C ARG A 36 -2.32 3.41 -8.77
N ALA A 37 -1.54 4.02 -9.66
CA ALA A 37 -0.09 4.05 -9.57
C ALA A 37 0.40 4.76 -8.30
N THR A 38 -0.24 5.88 -7.94
CA THR A 38 0.02 6.63 -6.70
C THR A 38 -0.31 5.80 -5.47
N VAL A 39 -1.45 5.09 -5.47
CA VAL A 39 -1.83 4.15 -4.40
C VAL A 39 -0.76 3.08 -4.21
N SER A 40 -0.30 2.47 -5.31
CA SER A 40 0.78 1.46 -5.27
C SER A 40 2.08 2.04 -4.70
N ARG A 41 2.45 3.27 -5.09
CA ARG A 41 3.63 3.96 -4.58
C ARG A 41 3.51 4.29 -3.09
N LEU A 42 2.34 4.68 -2.62
CA LEU A 42 2.07 4.98 -1.20
C LEU A 42 2.09 3.72 -0.34
N LEU A 43 1.54 2.60 -0.84
CA LEU A 43 1.64 1.31 -0.17
C LEU A 43 3.10 0.83 -0.10
N GLN A 44 3.88 1.00 -1.18
CA GLN A 44 5.31 0.72 -1.17
C GLN A 44 6.06 1.60 -0.18
N TYR A 45 5.75 2.91 -0.14
CA TYR A 45 6.32 3.84 0.82
C TYR A 45 6.01 3.43 2.27
N GLY A 46 4.77 3.05 2.56
CA GLY A 46 4.40 2.54 3.89
C GLY A 46 5.16 1.26 4.28
N ARG A 47 5.46 0.39 3.32
CA ARG A 47 6.27 -0.82 3.56
C ARG A 47 7.74 -0.49 3.81
N ASP A 48 8.31 0.38 2.99
CA ASP A 48 9.71 0.83 3.08
C ASP A 48 9.98 1.51 4.43
N GLN A 49 9.03 2.32 4.89
CA GLN A 49 9.06 2.97 6.20
C GLN A 49 8.71 2.02 7.38
N GLY A 50 8.43 0.73 7.11
CA GLY A 50 8.08 -0.25 8.14
C GLY A 50 6.68 -0.09 8.76
N LEU A 51 5.84 0.80 8.20
CA LEU A 51 4.48 1.06 8.66
C LEU A 51 3.50 -0.06 8.30
N VAL A 52 3.88 -0.91 7.33
CA VAL A 52 3.03 -1.95 6.77
C VAL A 52 3.82 -3.23 6.57
N ILE A 53 3.43 -4.28 7.29
CA ILE A 53 3.97 -5.63 7.11
C ILE A 53 3.18 -6.33 6.00
N THR A 54 3.87 -6.67 4.90
CA THR A 54 3.40 -7.74 4.01
C THR A 54 4.14 -9.01 4.35
N PRO A 55 3.46 -10.07 4.79
CA PRO A 55 4.03 -11.41 4.71
C PRO A 55 4.01 -11.83 3.24
N TRP A 56 5.01 -11.39 2.48
CA TRP A 56 5.21 -11.81 1.10
C TRP A 56 5.82 -13.22 1.13
N ARG A 57 4.97 -14.25 1.19
CA ARG A 57 5.41 -15.63 1.05
C ARG A 57 5.21 -16.08 -0.38
N HIS A 58 6.23 -15.86 -1.22
CA HIS A 58 6.40 -16.65 -2.42
C HIS A 58 6.96 -18.01 -2.01
N SER A 59 6.08 -18.98 -1.78
CA SER A 59 6.47 -20.39 -1.78
C SER A 59 6.66 -20.83 -3.22
N THR A 60 7.73 -20.34 -3.86
CA THR A 60 8.22 -20.91 -5.11
C THR A 60 9.07 -22.12 -4.75
N SER A 61 8.47 -23.30 -4.83
CA SER A 61 9.07 -24.62 -5.08
C SER A 61 7.92 -25.62 -4.93
N PHE A 62 7.58 -26.45 -5.91
CA PHE A 62 8.48 -27.45 -6.48
C PHE A 62 8.01 -27.79 -7.91
N ARG A 63 8.89 -27.58 -8.89
CA ARG A 63 8.87 -28.38 -10.12
C ARG A 63 9.37 -29.76 -9.71
N GLY A 64 8.52 -30.78 -9.74
CA GLY A 64 8.91 -32.17 -9.61
C GLY A 64 8.32 -32.94 -10.78
N THR A 65 9.22 -33.27 -11.73
CA THR A 65 9.15 -34.27 -12.82
C THR A 65 7.79 -34.67 -13.37
#